data_AF-H6SML3-F1
#
_entry.id   AF-H6SML3-F1
#
_cell.length_a   1.000
_cell.length_b   1.000
_cell.length_c   1.000
_cell.angle_alpha   90.00
_cell.angle_beta   90.00
_cell.angle_gamma   90.00
#
_symmetry.space_group_name_H-M   'P 1'
#
loop_
_entity.id
_entity.type
_entity.pdbx_description
1 polymer ?
#
loop_
_entity_poly.entity_id
_entity_poly.type
_entity_poly.pdbx_seq_one_letter_code
_entity_poly.pdbx_strand_id
1 'polypeptide(L)'
;MGPPGWPRQGGVSMAGEGARSRSEKEKRDIDLHARLRTAHDNGDIIIYTNFPHLNRGGSPVFSIGDNIGPLLVMIMGSVACMFINLIVGLAALVVATLFYAFGVRPWIARRLRERTIRLMLANVNNWRILWRFGGIIVALASNPRIGCAAPDSDWRAIARKFVASAQGPGLGGRGQRLLPPPDDDRG
;
A
#
# COMPACT_ATOMS: atom_id res chain seq x y z
N MET A 1 73.60 -11.55 -5.36
CA MET A 1 72.69 -10.46 -4.95
C MET A 1 71.56 -10.37 -5.97
N GLY A 2 70.40 -10.96 -5.67
CA GLY A 2 69.17 -10.82 -6.48
C GLY A 2 68.13 -10.03 -5.68
N PRO A 3 67.33 -9.15 -6.31
CA PRO A 3 66.39 -8.31 -5.58
C PRO A 3 65.19 -9.11 -5.04
N PRO A 4 64.54 -8.62 -3.97
CA PRO A 4 63.53 -9.37 -3.23
C PRO A 4 62.19 -9.39 -3.98
N GLY A 5 61.57 -10.56 -4.02
CA GLY A 5 60.23 -10.77 -4.56
C GLY A 5 59.16 -10.11 -3.68
N TRP A 6 58.36 -9.25 -4.28
CA TRP A 6 57.14 -8.72 -3.65
C TRP A 6 56.02 -9.78 -3.73
N PRO A 7 55.22 -9.97 -2.66
CA PRO A 7 54.07 -10.86 -2.72
C PRO A 7 52.92 -10.18 -3.48
N ARG A 8 52.45 -10.80 -4.58
CA ARG A 8 51.14 -10.47 -5.16
C ARG A 8 50.04 -10.98 -4.22
N GLN A 9 49.61 -10.17 -3.27
CA GLN A 9 48.33 -10.39 -2.58
C GLN A 9 47.29 -9.38 -3.06
N GLY A 10 46.08 -9.86 -3.33
CA GLY A 10 44.88 -9.04 -3.11
C GLY A 10 44.06 -8.59 -4.32
N GLY A 11 44.16 -9.22 -5.49
CA GLY A 11 43.29 -8.90 -6.64
C GLY A 11 41.85 -9.46 -6.55
N VAL A 12 41.51 -10.18 -5.46
CA VAL A 12 40.25 -10.89 -5.29
C VAL A 12 39.58 -10.43 -3.99
N SER A 13 38.83 -9.33 -3.98
CA SER A 13 37.90 -9.04 -2.87
C SER A 13 36.85 -7.96 -3.12
N MET A 14 37.11 -6.94 -3.93
CA MET A 14 36.19 -5.78 -4.01
C MET A 14 34.82 -6.11 -4.66
N ALA A 15 34.78 -6.97 -5.68
CA ALA A 15 33.52 -7.31 -6.37
C ALA A 15 32.61 -8.24 -5.55
N GLY A 16 33.19 -9.14 -4.74
CA GLY A 16 32.44 -10.09 -3.92
C GLY A 16 31.80 -9.46 -2.67
N GLU A 17 32.48 -8.49 -2.05
CA GLU A 17 31.97 -7.76 -0.88
C GLU A 17 30.76 -6.87 -1.23
N GLY A 18 30.79 -6.21 -2.40
CA GLY A 18 29.67 -5.43 -2.91
C GLY A 18 28.40 -6.28 -3.16
N ALA A 19 28.57 -7.49 -3.68
CA ALA A 19 27.47 -8.41 -3.94
C ALA A 19 26.83 -8.95 -2.64
N ARG A 20 27.65 -9.33 -1.65
CA ARG A 20 27.17 -9.77 -0.32
C ARG A 20 26.38 -8.67 0.39
N SER A 21 26.93 -7.46 0.47
CA SER A 21 26.26 -6.35 1.17
C SER A 21 24.92 -5.97 0.54
N ARG A 22 24.77 -6.12 -0.78
CA ARG A 22 23.50 -5.91 -1.50
C ARG A 22 22.48 -6.99 -1.13
N SER A 23 22.88 -8.26 -1.14
CA SER A 23 21.99 -9.39 -0.78
C SER A 23 21.50 -9.27 0.66
N GLU A 24 22.37 -8.87 1.59
CA GLU A 24 21.97 -8.65 2.98
C GLU A 24 20.98 -7.50 3.14
N LYS A 25 21.19 -6.38 2.43
CA LYS A 25 20.23 -5.26 2.41
C LYS A 25 18.88 -5.72 1.91
N GLU A 26 18.85 -6.52 0.84
CA GLU A 26 17.61 -7.05 0.28
C GLU A 26 16.89 -7.99 1.24
N LYS A 27 17.61 -8.91 1.90
CA LYS A 27 17.03 -9.77 2.94
C LYS A 27 16.43 -8.96 4.10
N ARG A 28 17.11 -7.90 4.54
CA ARG A 28 16.59 -6.99 5.57
C ARG A 28 15.31 -6.27 5.12
N ASP A 29 15.26 -5.83 3.87
CA ASP A 29 14.06 -5.17 3.33
C ASP A 29 12.88 -6.14 3.23
N ILE A 30 13.12 -7.40 2.87
CA ILE A 30 12.12 -8.46 2.85
C ILE A 30 11.56 -8.70 4.25
N ASP A 31 12.42 -8.81 5.26
CA ASP A 31 12.01 -8.99 6.67
C ASP A 31 11.21 -7.79 7.19
N LEU A 32 11.65 -6.55 6.90
CA LEU A 32 10.89 -5.34 7.27
C LEU A 32 9.52 -5.28 6.58
N HIS A 33 9.43 -5.69 5.31
CA HIS A 33 8.17 -5.74 4.56
C HIS A 33 7.22 -6.80 5.12
N ALA A 34 7.71 -8.00 5.43
CA ALA A 34 6.93 -9.05 6.05
C ALA A 34 6.33 -8.60 7.39
N ARG A 35 7.11 -7.86 8.19
CA ARG A 35 6.64 -7.29 9.46
C ARG A 35 5.57 -6.21 9.27
N LEU A 36 5.75 -5.32 8.29
CA LEU A 36 4.72 -4.33 7.95
C LEU A 36 3.41 -4.98 7.52
N ARG A 37 3.49 -6.10 6.79
CA ARG A 37 2.32 -6.89 6.43
C ARG A 37 1.62 -7.43 7.68
N THR A 38 2.35 -8.04 8.60
CA THR A 38 1.78 -8.51 9.88
C THR A 38 1.15 -7.38 10.69
N ALA A 39 1.81 -6.21 10.77
CA ALA A 39 1.27 -5.04 11.47
C ALA A 39 -0.01 -4.50 10.82
N HIS A 40 -0.12 -4.57 9.49
CA HIS A 40 -1.34 -4.21 8.78
C HIS A 40 -2.47 -5.19 9.08
N ASP A 41 -2.17 -6.49 9.05
CA ASP A 41 -3.14 -7.55 9.30
C ASP A 41 -3.67 -7.52 10.76
N ASN A 42 -2.84 -7.09 11.71
CA ASN A 42 -3.23 -6.86 13.10
C ASN A 42 -4.00 -5.55 13.32
N GLY A 43 -4.08 -4.67 12.31
CA GLY A 43 -4.71 -3.36 12.41
C GLY A 43 -3.89 -2.30 13.16
N ASP A 44 -2.59 -2.54 13.36
CA ASP A 44 -1.69 -1.59 14.04
C ASP A 44 -1.30 -0.42 13.12
N ILE A 45 -1.32 -0.63 11.81
CA ILE A 45 -1.02 0.40 10.81
C ILE A 45 -2.20 0.63 9.85
N ILE A 46 -2.36 1.88 9.44
CA ILE A 46 -3.34 2.32 8.45
C ILE A 46 -2.61 2.86 7.23
N ILE A 47 -2.96 2.32 6.06
CA ILE A 47 -2.45 2.81 4.77
C ILE A 47 -3.52 3.72 4.15
N TYR A 48 -3.14 4.98 3.96
CA TYR A 48 -3.90 6.00 3.24
C TYR A 48 -3.33 6.14 1.82
N THR A 49 -4.22 6.35 0.86
CA THR A 49 -3.87 6.49 -0.55
C THR A 49 -4.48 7.78 -1.10
N ASN A 50 -3.66 8.61 -1.75
CA ASN A 50 -4.10 9.82 -2.43
C ASN A 50 -4.59 9.46 -3.84
N PHE A 51 -5.90 9.33 -4.01
CA PHE A 51 -6.54 8.91 -5.26
C PHE A 51 -6.18 9.78 -6.48
N PRO A 52 -6.29 11.13 -6.45
CA PRO A 52 -5.87 11.99 -7.55
C PRO A 52 -4.41 11.81 -8.03
N HIS A 53 -3.54 11.34 -7.14
CA HIS A 53 -2.13 11.10 -7.45
C HIS A 53 -1.92 9.70 -8.05
N LEU A 54 -2.55 8.68 -7.46
CA LEU A 54 -2.47 7.28 -7.90
C LEU A 54 -3.30 6.96 -9.15
N ASN A 55 -4.34 7.75 -9.45
CA ASN A 55 -5.23 7.55 -10.61
C ASN A 55 -4.80 8.37 -11.85
N ARG A 56 -3.49 8.46 -12.11
CA ARG A 56 -2.93 9.09 -13.32
C ARG A 56 -2.25 8.05 -14.21
N GLY A 57 -2.21 8.34 -15.51
CA GLY A 57 -1.46 7.53 -16.48
C GLY A 57 0.01 7.38 -16.04
N GLY A 58 0.52 6.14 -16.05
CA GLY A 58 1.86 5.80 -15.57
C GLY A 58 1.92 5.27 -14.13
N SER A 59 0.82 5.30 -13.37
CA SER A 59 0.75 4.63 -12.07
C SER A 59 0.67 3.10 -12.23
N PRO A 60 1.42 2.31 -11.44
CA PRO A 60 1.36 0.84 -11.46
C PRO A 60 -0.01 0.26 -11.14
N VAL A 61 -0.89 1.05 -10.52
CA VAL A 61 -2.24 0.64 -10.09
C VAL A 61 -3.32 1.20 -11.02
N PHE A 62 -2.95 2.02 -12.01
CA PHE A 62 -3.90 2.61 -12.93
C PHE A 62 -4.45 1.55 -13.89
N SER A 63 -5.78 1.49 -14.00
CA SER A 63 -6.47 0.67 -15.00
C SER A 63 -7.43 1.54 -15.80
N ILE A 64 -7.22 1.59 -17.12
CA ILE A 64 -8.06 2.33 -18.06
C ILE A 64 -9.53 1.86 -17.98
N GLY A 65 -9.74 0.55 -17.89
CA GLY A 65 -11.07 -0.05 -17.85
C GLY A 65 -11.93 0.41 -16.67
N ASP A 66 -11.35 0.60 -15.48
CA ASP A 66 -12.12 1.02 -14.30
C ASP A 66 -12.55 2.49 -14.37
N ASN A 67 -11.83 3.34 -15.12
CA ASN A 67 -12.20 4.75 -15.30
C ASN A 67 -13.12 4.97 -16.51
N ILE A 68 -12.82 4.33 -17.64
CA ILE A 68 -13.55 4.54 -18.91
C ILE A 68 -14.82 3.69 -18.98
N GLY A 69 -14.78 2.45 -18.47
CA GLY A 69 -15.89 1.51 -18.57
C GLY A 69 -17.22 2.05 -18.03
N PRO A 70 -17.27 2.55 -16.78
CA PRO A 70 -18.51 3.08 -16.21
C PRO A 70 -19.05 4.29 -17.00
N LEU A 71 -18.17 5.19 -17.44
CA LEU A 71 -18.56 6.37 -18.23
C LEU A 71 -19.15 5.97 -19.58
N LEU A 72 -18.51 5.02 -20.27
CA LEU A 72 -18.94 4.55 -21.58
C LEU A 72 -20.32 3.89 -21.49
N VAL A 73 -20.54 3.02 -20.51
CA VAL A 73 -21.84 2.35 -20.29
C VAL A 73 -22.94 3.39 -20.03
N MET A 74 -22.65 4.43 -19.26
CA MET A 74 -23.61 5.48 -18.95
C MET A 74 -23.98 6.34 -20.16
N ILE A 75 -22.98 6.77 -20.94
CA ILE A 75 -23.21 7.55 -22.16
C ILE A 75 -24.00 6.72 -23.16
N MET A 76 -23.58 5.47 -23.40
CA MET A 76 -24.29 4.56 -24.31
C MET A 76 -25.73 4.32 -23.87
N GLY A 77 -25.99 4.15 -22.57
CA GLY A 77 -27.34 4.02 -22.03
C GLY A 77 -28.20 5.26 -22.26
N SER A 78 -27.65 6.46 -22.02
CA SER A 78 -28.36 7.72 -22.28
C SER A 78 -28.67 7.92 -23.77
N VAL A 79 -27.69 7.64 -24.64
CA VAL A 79 -27.87 7.71 -26.10
C VAL A 79 -28.94 6.71 -26.57
N ALA A 80 -28.95 5.49 -26.02
CA ALA A 80 -29.99 4.51 -26.30
C ALA A 80 -31.40 5.03 -25.92
N CYS A 81 -31.53 5.70 -24.77
CA CYS A 81 -32.80 6.31 -24.36
C CYS A 81 -33.27 7.46 -25.26
N MET A 82 -32.34 8.19 -25.90
CA MET A 82 -32.70 9.27 -26.83
C MET A 82 -33.46 8.77 -28.06
N PHE A 83 -33.25 7.52 -28.49
CA PHE A 83 -34.00 6.91 -29.60
C PHE A 83 -35.48 6.66 -29.27
N ILE A 84 -35.84 6.62 -27.98
CA ILE A 84 -37.23 6.47 -27.53
C ILE A 84 -37.87 7.85 -27.41
N ASN A 85 -37.20 8.76 -26.68
CA ASN A 85 -37.66 10.12 -26.47
C ASN A 85 -36.48 11.00 -26.05
N LEU A 86 -36.30 12.13 -26.76
CA LEU A 86 -35.17 13.03 -26.52
C LEU A 86 -35.14 13.58 -25.09
N ILE A 87 -36.29 13.94 -24.52
CA ILE A 87 -36.39 14.47 -23.16
C ILE A 87 -36.00 13.39 -22.15
N VAL A 88 -36.45 12.14 -22.36
CA VAL A 88 -36.10 11.00 -21.52
C VAL A 88 -34.59 10.72 -21.58
N GLY A 89 -33.99 10.74 -22.78
CA GLY A 89 -32.55 10.56 -22.94
C GLY A 89 -31.72 11.65 -22.25
N LEU A 90 -32.16 12.91 -22.31
CA LEU A 90 -31.52 14.03 -21.62
C LEU A 90 -31.63 13.89 -20.10
N ALA A 91 -32.82 13.55 -19.59
CA ALA A 91 -33.01 13.29 -18.16
C ALA A 91 -32.12 12.14 -17.67
N ALA A 92 -32.02 11.06 -18.46
CA ALA A 92 -31.13 9.94 -18.18
C ALA A 92 -29.65 10.36 -18.15
N LEU A 93 -29.22 11.29 -19.02
CA LEU A 93 -27.85 11.82 -19.02
C LEU A 93 -27.54 12.57 -17.71
N VAL A 94 -28.47 13.40 -17.25
CA VAL A 94 -28.33 14.15 -15.99
C VAL A 94 -28.24 13.19 -14.80
N VAL A 95 -29.14 12.21 -14.73
CA VAL A 95 -29.13 11.18 -13.68
C VAL A 95 -27.83 10.37 -13.71
N ALA A 96 -27.38 9.97 -14.90
CA ALA A 96 -26.13 9.24 -15.05
C ALA A 96 -24.91 10.06 -14.58
N THR A 97 -24.89 11.36 -14.87
CA THR A 97 -23.84 12.27 -14.43
C THR A 97 -23.79 12.37 -12.90
N LEU A 98 -24.95 12.52 -12.26
CA LEU A 98 -25.06 12.54 -10.80
C LEU A 98 -24.60 11.20 -10.19
N PHE A 99 -25.09 10.08 -10.74
CA PHE A 99 -24.68 8.76 -10.26
C PHE A 99 -23.18 8.51 -10.45
N TYR A 100 -22.57 9.01 -11.53
CA TYR A 100 -21.13 8.93 -11.72
C TYR A 100 -20.36 9.72 -10.65
N ALA A 101 -20.79 10.96 -10.39
CA ALA A 101 -20.15 11.84 -9.43
C ALA A 101 -20.24 11.32 -7.99
N PHE A 102 -21.40 10.80 -7.59
CA PHE A 102 -21.66 10.42 -6.20
C PHE A 102 -21.54 8.92 -5.91
N GLY A 103 -21.70 8.06 -6.91
CA GLY A 103 -21.63 6.60 -6.76
C GLY A 103 -20.34 6.02 -7.31
N VAL A 104 -20.08 6.25 -8.60
CA VAL A 104 -18.97 5.60 -9.31
C VAL A 104 -17.62 6.12 -8.81
N ARG A 105 -17.44 7.44 -8.69
CA ARG A 105 -16.17 8.03 -8.21
C ARG A 105 -15.69 7.47 -6.85
N PRO A 106 -16.48 7.49 -5.77
CA PRO A 106 -16.05 6.94 -4.50
C PRO A 106 -15.86 5.42 -4.55
N TRP A 107 -16.65 4.71 -5.37
CA TRP A 107 -16.46 3.28 -5.58
C TRP A 107 -15.12 2.95 -6.25
N ILE A 108 -14.74 3.66 -7.31
CA ILE A 108 -13.42 3.52 -7.96
C ILE A 108 -12.32 3.85 -6.96
N ALA A 109 -12.47 4.90 -6.16
CA ALA A 109 -11.46 5.28 -5.16
C ALA A 109 -11.22 4.18 -4.12
N ARG A 110 -12.30 3.55 -3.62
CA ARG A 110 -12.20 2.40 -2.70
C ARG A 110 -11.50 1.22 -3.36
N ARG A 111 -11.91 0.86 -4.58
CA ARG A 111 -11.33 -0.27 -5.31
C ARG A 111 -9.85 -0.05 -5.65
N LEU A 112 -9.47 1.18 -6.01
CA LEU A 112 -8.07 1.55 -6.24
C LEU A 112 -7.25 1.43 -4.95
N ARG A 113 -7.79 1.90 -3.82
CA ARG A 113 -7.14 1.77 -2.51
C ARG A 113 -6.89 0.29 -2.16
N GLU A 114 -7.90 -0.56 -2.29
CA GLU A 114 -7.79 -1.99 -2.01
C GLU A 114 -6.75 -2.69 -2.90
N ARG A 115 -6.75 -2.39 -4.21
CA ARG A 115 -5.73 -2.91 -5.14
C ARG A 115 -4.34 -2.42 -4.80
N THR A 116 -4.20 -1.14 -4.46
CA THR A 116 -2.92 -0.54 -4.05
C THR A 116 -2.36 -1.27 -2.84
N ILE A 117 -3.16 -1.43 -1.78
CA ILE A 117 -2.78 -2.12 -0.55
C ILE A 117 -2.39 -3.57 -0.86
N ARG A 118 -3.21 -4.29 -1.64
CA ARG A 118 -2.93 -5.68 -2.04
C ARG A 118 -1.60 -5.81 -2.77
N LEU A 119 -1.33 -4.94 -3.74
CA LEU A 119 -0.08 -4.96 -4.51
C LEU A 119 1.13 -4.59 -3.64
N MET A 120 0.99 -3.58 -2.78
CA MET A 120 2.04 -3.19 -1.84
C MET A 120 2.42 -4.32 -0.89
N LEU A 121 1.43 -5.04 -0.34
CA LEU A 121 1.66 -6.11 0.64
C LEU A 121 2.05 -7.45 0.01
N ALA A 122 1.88 -7.62 -1.30
CA ALA A 122 2.22 -8.87 -1.99
C ALA A 122 3.74 -9.13 -2.08
N ASN A 123 4.55 -8.10 -2.34
CA ASN A 123 6.00 -8.25 -2.51
C ASN A 123 6.74 -6.93 -2.19
N VAL A 124 7.93 -7.02 -1.60
CA VAL A 124 8.83 -5.88 -1.33
C VAL A 124 9.20 -5.08 -2.58
N ASN A 125 9.27 -5.73 -3.76
CA ASN A 125 9.57 -5.02 -5.00
C ASN A 125 8.40 -4.12 -5.42
N ASN A 126 7.16 -4.63 -5.36
CA ASN A 126 5.96 -3.83 -5.60
C ASN A 126 5.85 -2.70 -4.58
N TRP A 127 6.12 -2.99 -3.30
CA TRP A 127 6.21 -1.98 -2.26
C TRP A 127 7.16 -0.86 -2.65
N ARG A 128 8.40 -1.17 -3.07
CA ARG A 128 9.39 -0.17 -3.48
C ARG A 128 8.95 0.64 -4.69
N ILE A 129 8.36 0.00 -5.70
CA ILE A 129 7.89 0.69 -6.90
C ILE A 129 6.78 1.69 -6.54
N LEU A 130 5.79 1.24 -5.76
CA LEU A 130 4.68 2.07 -5.29
C LEU A 130 5.14 3.19 -4.35
N TRP A 131 6.07 2.89 -3.45
CA TRP A 131 6.67 3.89 -2.56
C TRP A 131 7.42 4.97 -3.34
N ARG A 132 8.17 4.60 -4.39
CA ARG A 132 8.86 5.58 -5.24
C ARG A 132 7.90 6.40 -6.10
N PHE A 133 6.76 5.83 -6.49
CA PHE A 133 5.74 6.56 -7.23
C PHE A 133 5.08 7.64 -6.36
N GLY A 134 4.85 7.35 -5.08
CA GLY A 134 4.29 8.30 -4.12
C GLY A 134 2.76 8.25 -4.03
N GLY A 135 2.19 9.18 -3.27
CA GLY A 135 0.74 9.24 -3.03
C GLY A 135 0.23 8.19 -2.02
N ILE A 136 1.13 7.63 -1.22
CA ILE A 136 0.82 6.66 -0.17
C ILE A 136 1.31 7.22 1.16
N ILE A 137 0.51 7.06 2.20
CA ILE A 137 0.87 7.43 3.57
C ILE A 137 0.63 6.22 4.47
N VAL A 138 1.62 5.84 5.25
CA VAL A 138 1.49 4.79 6.26
C VAL A 138 1.52 5.45 7.62
N ALA A 139 0.47 5.27 8.41
CA ALA A 139 0.35 5.86 9.74
C ALA A 139 0.01 4.80 10.79
N LEU A 140 0.27 5.10 12.05
CA LEU A 140 -0.13 4.25 13.16
C LEU A 140 -1.64 4.34 13.39
N ALA A 141 -2.29 3.20 13.63
CA ALA A 141 -3.71 3.18 13.93
C ALA A 141 -4.04 3.85 15.27
N SER A 142 -3.19 3.69 16.28
CA SER A 142 -3.35 4.32 17.59
C SER A 142 -3.06 5.83 17.58
N ASN A 143 -2.21 6.30 16.67
CA ASN A 143 -1.92 7.73 16.52
C ASN A 143 -1.63 8.11 15.06
N PRO A 144 -2.64 8.59 14.32
CA PRO A 144 -2.50 8.97 12.91
C PRO A 144 -1.51 10.10 12.64
N ARG A 145 -1.06 10.85 13.67
CA ARG A 145 -0.02 11.88 13.52
C ARG A 145 1.37 11.29 13.29
N ILE A 146 1.57 10.04 13.68
CA ILE A 146 2.83 9.31 13.48
C ILE A 146 2.70 8.52 12.18
N GLY A 147 3.27 9.04 11.10
CA GLY A 147 3.26 8.37 9.80
C GLY A 147 4.38 8.81 8.85
N CYS A 148 4.55 8.04 7.78
CA CYS A 148 5.42 8.35 6.64
C CYS A 148 4.60 8.62 5.39
N ALA A 149 4.94 9.68 4.68
CA ALA A 149 4.43 9.95 3.33
C ALA A 149 5.48 9.55 2.27
N ALA A 150 5.07 8.74 1.31
CA ALA A 150 5.85 8.41 0.13
C ALA A 150 5.81 9.58 -0.89
N PRO A 151 6.89 9.89 -1.61
CA PRO A 151 8.16 9.15 -1.68
C PRO A 151 9.25 9.65 -0.72
N ASP A 152 9.10 10.83 -0.13
CA ASP A 152 10.19 11.58 0.51
C ASP A 152 10.67 10.98 1.84
N SER A 153 9.86 10.12 2.47
CA SER A 153 10.19 9.53 3.78
C SER A 153 10.75 8.10 3.69
N ASP A 154 11.64 7.76 4.64
CA ASP A 154 12.21 6.41 4.75
C ASP A 154 11.23 5.46 5.46
N TRP A 155 10.53 4.65 4.66
CA TRP A 155 9.64 3.61 5.18
C TRP A 155 10.37 2.61 6.08
N ARG A 156 11.68 2.39 5.91
CA ARG A 156 12.45 1.44 6.73
C ARG A 156 12.63 1.94 8.14
N ALA A 157 12.88 3.25 8.30
CA ALA A 157 12.97 3.87 9.61
C ALA A 157 11.68 3.72 10.41
N ILE A 158 10.55 3.83 9.73
CA ILE A 158 9.24 3.68 10.36
C ILE A 158 8.87 2.21 10.58
N ALA A 159 9.20 1.30 9.65
CA ALA A 159 9.04 -0.14 9.87
C ALA A 159 9.80 -0.60 11.12
N ARG A 160 11.02 -0.09 11.35
CA ARG A 160 11.78 -0.36 12.59
C ARG A 160 11.10 0.20 13.85
N LYS A 161 10.52 1.40 13.77
CA LYS A 161 9.82 2.02 14.90
C LYS A 161 8.51 1.31 15.23
N PHE A 162 7.75 0.89 14.23
CA PHE A 162 6.50 0.15 14.42
C PHE A 162 6.71 -1.21 15.08
N VAL A 163 7.83 -1.87 14.80
CA VAL A 163 8.24 -3.09 15.51
C VAL A 163 8.45 -2.83 17.00
N ALA A 164 9.12 -1.73 17.37
CA ALA A 164 9.37 -1.41 18.77
C ALA A 164 8.09 -1.01 19.53
N SER A 165 7.15 -0.31 18.88
CA SER A 165 5.89 0.09 19.50
C SER A 165 4.84 -1.02 19.58
N ALA A 166 4.84 -1.99 18.65
CA ALA A 166 3.99 -3.18 18.74
C ALA A 166 4.48 -4.19 19.80
N GLN A 167 5.75 -4.10 20.20
CA GLN A 167 6.38 -4.92 21.26
C GLN A 167 6.57 -4.14 22.58
N GLY A 168 6.07 -2.90 22.67
CA GLY A 168 6.22 -2.06 23.86
C GLY A 168 5.31 -2.52 25.02
N PRO A 169 5.82 -2.56 26.27
CA PRO A 169 4.98 -2.81 27.43
C PRO A 169 4.11 -1.58 27.70
N GLY A 170 2.83 -1.70 27.35
CA GLY A 170 1.83 -0.68 27.63
C GLY A 170 1.32 0.00 26.37
N LEU A 171 0.40 -0.68 25.67
CA LEU A 171 -0.80 -0.09 25.06
C LEU A 171 -1.63 -1.24 24.44
N GLY A 172 -2.49 -1.82 25.29
CA GLY A 172 -3.76 -2.43 24.92
C GLY A 172 -3.76 -3.49 23.81
N GLY A 173 -3.46 -4.73 24.17
CA GLY A 173 -3.97 -5.90 23.45
C GLY A 173 -5.49 -5.87 23.43
N ARG A 174 -6.07 -5.28 22.38
CA ARG A 174 -7.51 -5.27 22.09
C ARG A 174 -7.98 -6.63 21.56
N GLY A 175 -7.51 -7.70 22.19
CA GLY A 175 -7.77 -9.10 21.86
C GLY A 175 -8.20 -9.96 23.06
N GLN A 176 -8.07 -9.49 24.30
CA GLN A 176 -8.71 -10.15 25.45
C GLN A 176 -10.13 -9.63 25.61
N ARG A 177 -11.03 -10.17 24.80
CA ARG A 177 -12.46 -10.15 25.07
C ARG A 177 -12.68 -11.00 26.33
N LEU A 178 -13.30 -10.40 27.36
CA LEU A 178 -13.71 -11.03 28.62
C LEU A 178 -14.14 -12.48 28.40
N LEU A 179 -13.36 -13.43 28.90
CA LEU A 179 -13.95 -14.67 29.43
C LEU A 179 -14.21 -14.37 30.90
N PRO A 180 -15.47 -14.39 31.39
CA PRO A 180 -15.70 -14.36 32.82
C PRO A 180 -14.97 -15.55 33.46
N PRO A 181 -14.43 -15.39 34.69
CA PRO A 181 -13.84 -16.51 35.40
C PRO A 181 -14.87 -17.64 35.51
N PRO A 182 -14.46 -18.91 35.39
CA PRO A 182 -15.36 -20.01 35.71
C PRO A 182 -15.81 -19.81 37.17
N ASP A 183 -17.12 -19.70 37.36
CA ASP A 183 -17.72 -19.71 38.69
C ASP A 183 -17.32 -21.03 39.36
N ASP A 184 -16.45 -20.89 40.35
CA ASP A 184 -16.05 -21.97 41.23
C ASP A 184 -17.20 -22.16 42.23
N ASP A 185 -18.27 -22.80 41.75
CA ASP A 185 -19.40 -23.21 42.56
C ASP A 185 -18.92 -24.28 43.54
N ARG A 186 -18.57 -23.81 44.73
CA ARG A 186 -18.49 -24.60 45.94
C ARG A 186 -19.87 -25.19 46.25
N GLY A 187 -19.95 -26.52 46.19
CA GLY A 187 -21.04 -27.34 46.70
C GLY A 187 -20.59 -28.79 46.83
#